data_AF-A0AAJ2PRF6-F1
#
_entry.id   AF-A0AAJ2PRF6-F1
#
_cell.length_a   1.000
_cell.length_b   1.000
_cell.length_c   1.000
_cell.angle_alpha   90.00
_cell.angle_beta   90.00
_cell.angle_gamma   90.00
#
_symmetry.space_group_name_H-M   'P 1'
#
loop_
_entity.id
_entity.type
_entity.pdbx_description
1 polymer ?
#
loop_
_entity_poly.entity_id
_entity_poly.type
_entity_poly.pdbx_seq_one_letter_code
_entity_poly.pdbx_strand_id
1 'polypeptide(L)'
;MSAQLAAYTTSTGEAFQFWVLGTFAVIGALCTVFMKRAVHSALCLAGTMIILAVFYLANGAYFLGIVQIVVYTGAIMMLFLFVVMLVGVTAADSLKETIKGQRWLALLCGLGFGILLIAGIGNASLTEFTGLGTANAGGNVEGLAALIFTDYVFAFELTGALLITAAVGAMVLTHRERTERPKTQRELAEERVREGKHLPPLPAPGVYARHNAVDIPGLLPDGTPSELTVSKTLRDRGQVRDVSSEALNDLKALEQRAEDRLERTNSGNGPKRGEASK
;
A
#
# COMPACT_ATOMS: atom_id res chain seq x y z
N MET A 1 -53.39 15.34 -3.02
CA MET A 1 -52.45 16.44 -2.73
C MET A 1 -51.51 16.15 -1.55
N SER A 2 -51.93 15.39 -0.53
CA SER A 2 -51.10 15.04 0.65
C SER A 2 -50.04 13.93 0.41
N ALA A 3 -50.31 12.94 -0.45
CA ALA A 3 -49.36 11.84 -0.72
C ALA A 3 -48.15 12.26 -1.58
N GLN A 4 -48.32 13.26 -2.45
CA GLN A 4 -47.25 13.80 -3.28
C GLN A 4 -46.25 14.59 -2.43
N LEU A 5 -46.70 15.46 -1.52
CA LEU A 5 -45.83 16.20 -0.60
C LEU A 5 -44.93 15.31 0.26
N ALA A 6 -45.41 14.13 0.68
CA ALA A 6 -44.61 13.16 1.43
C ALA A 6 -43.45 12.55 0.63
N ALA A 7 -43.58 12.43 -0.70
CA ALA A 7 -42.52 11.92 -1.58
C ALA A 7 -41.38 12.94 -1.80
N TYR A 8 -41.63 14.22 -1.55
CA TYR A 8 -40.65 15.30 -1.72
C TYR A 8 -40.05 15.79 -0.40
N THR A 9 -40.47 15.24 0.74
CA THR A 9 -40.02 15.68 2.06
C THR A 9 -39.01 14.67 2.60
N THR A 10 -37.72 14.99 2.50
CA THR A 10 -36.65 14.20 3.13
C THR A 10 -36.82 14.24 4.65
N SER A 11 -36.77 13.07 5.30
CA SER A 11 -36.82 13.01 6.76
C SER A 11 -35.58 13.70 7.35
N THR A 12 -35.72 14.37 8.49
CA THR A 12 -34.59 14.99 9.20
C THR A 12 -33.46 13.98 9.45
N GLY A 13 -33.80 12.71 9.70
CA GLY A 13 -32.82 11.62 9.87
C GLY A 13 -32.06 11.27 8.60
N GLU A 14 -32.75 11.20 7.46
CA GLU A 14 -32.15 10.92 6.15
C GLU A 14 -31.24 12.08 5.71
N ALA A 15 -31.69 13.32 5.91
CA ALA A 15 -30.89 14.51 5.61
C ALA A 15 -29.63 14.57 6.48
N PHE A 16 -29.77 14.30 7.78
CA PHE A 16 -28.62 14.25 8.69
C PHE A 16 -27.62 13.17 8.27
N GLN A 17 -28.09 11.95 8.00
CA GLN A 17 -27.25 10.86 7.50
C GLN A 17 -26.53 11.25 6.21
N PHE A 18 -27.23 11.84 5.25
CA PHE A 18 -26.66 12.26 3.97
C PHE A 18 -25.54 13.28 4.15
N TRP A 19 -25.77 14.35 4.90
CA TRP A 19 -24.77 15.42 5.07
C TRP A 19 -23.56 14.96 5.87
N VAL A 20 -23.76 14.14 6.91
CA VAL A 20 -22.65 13.60 7.72
C VAL A 20 -21.82 12.64 6.88
N LEU A 21 -22.43 11.57 6.35
CA LEU A 21 -21.72 10.56 5.59
C LEU A 21 -21.15 11.13 4.27
N GLY A 22 -21.86 12.05 3.64
CA GLY A 22 -21.43 12.69 2.39
C GLY A 22 -20.17 13.51 2.59
N THR A 23 -20.09 14.25 3.69
CA THR A 23 -18.88 14.98 4.08
C THR A 23 -17.72 14.02 4.29
N PHE A 24 -17.93 12.90 5.01
CA PHE A 24 -16.89 11.88 5.20
C PHE A 24 -16.47 11.20 3.90
N ALA A 25 -17.40 10.96 2.96
CA ALA A 25 -17.10 10.40 1.65
C ALA A 25 -16.21 11.33 0.82
N VAL A 26 -16.53 12.63 0.80
CA VAL A 26 -15.71 13.64 0.10
C VAL A 26 -14.33 13.76 0.73
N ILE A 27 -14.25 13.83 2.07
CA ILE A 27 -12.97 13.85 2.78
C ILE A 27 -12.16 12.58 2.46
N GLY A 28 -12.79 11.40 2.47
CA GLY A 28 -12.12 10.15 2.13
C GLY A 28 -11.58 10.13 0.69
N ALA A 29 -12.36 10.64 -0.26
CA ALA A 29 -11.95 10.72 -1.67
C ALA A 29 -10.77 11.69 -1.86
N LEU A 30 -10.81 12.85 -1.19
CA LEU A 30 -9.69 13.79 -1.17
C LEU A 30 -8.45 13.18 -0.51
N CYS A 31 -8.61 12.47 0.62
CA CYS A 31 -7.53 11.78 1.30
C CYS A 31 -6.86 10.74 0.38
N THR A 32 -7.62 9.96 -0.40
CA THR A 32 -7.08 9.01 -1.37
C THR A 32 -6.14 9.68 -2.38
N VAL A 33 -6.46 10.88 -2.85
CA VAL A 33 -5.62 11.63 -3.81
C VAL A 33 -4.40 12.27 -3.14
N PHE A 34 -4.55 12.77 -1.91
CA PHE A 34 -3.48 13.49 -1.21
C PHE A 34 -2.51 12.59 -0.43
N MET A 35 -2.89 11.35 -0.11
CA MET A 35 -2.04 10.43 0.64
C MET A 35 -0.81 10.00 -0.16
N LYS A 36 0.38 10.22 0.40
CA LYS A 36 1.65 9.80 -0.21
C LYS A 36 1.86 8.28 -0.14
N ARG A 37 1.36 7.64 0.92
CA ARG A 37 1.48 6.19 1.12
C ARG A 37 0.28 5.50 0.45
N ALA A 38 0.56 4.66 -0.53
CA ALA A 38 -0.45 3.95 -1.30
C ALA A 38 -1.39 3.09 -0.43
N VAL A 39 -0.88 2.47 0.64
CA VAL A 39 -1.71 1.70 1.60
C VAL A 39 -2.75 2.59 2.29
N HIS A 40 -2.36 3.77 2.76
CA HIS A 40 -3.31 4.70 3.40
C HIS A 40 -4.31 5.27 2.38
N SER A 41 -3.86 5.56 1.17
CA SER A 41 -4.73 6.01 0.07
C SER A 41 -5.82 4.96 -0.24
N ALA A 42 -5.43 3.69 -0.29
CA ALA A 42 -6.34 2.57 -0.51
C ALA A 42 -7.33 2.38 0.66
N LEU A 43 -6.89 2.49 1.92
CA LEU A 43 -7.78 2.42 3.08
C LEU A 43 -8.80 3.57 3.10
N CYS A 44 -8.40 4.78 2.74
CA CYS A 44 -9.33 5.90 2.58
C CYS A 44 -10.37 5.61 1.49
N LEU A 45 -9.94 5.04 0.35
CA LEU A 45 -10.84 4.66 -0.74
C LEU A 45 -11.81 3.56 -0.29
N ALA A 46 -11.34 2.56 0.47
CA ALA A 46 -12.19 1.53 1.06
C ALA A 46 -13.30 2.14 1.93
N GLY A 47 -12.93 3.10 2.80
CA GLY A 47 -13.90 3.84 3.61
C GLY A 47 -14.95 4.56 2.77
N THR A 48 -14.55 5.22 1.67
CA THR A 48 -15.53 5.86 0.76
C THR A 48 -16.46 4.86 0.10
N MET A 49 -15.97 3.68 -0.30
CA MET A 49 -16.80 2.65 -0.93
C MET A 49 -17.85 2.08 0.04
N ILE A 50 -17.51 1.95 1.32
CA ILE A 50 -18.46 1.57 2.37
C ILE A 50 -19.53 2.65 2.53
N ILE A 51 -19.14 3.92 2.57
CA ILE A 51 -20.10 5.03 2.67
C ILE A 51 -21.05 5.05 1.47
N LEU A 52 -20.54 4.84 0.25
CA LEU A 52 -21.36 4.72 -0.95
C LEU A 52 -22.32 3.53 -0.87
N ALA A 53 -21.90 2.39 -0.31
CA ALA A 53 -22.79 1.26 -0.07
C ALA A 53 -23.94 1.65 0.86
N VAL A 54 -23.64 2.36 1.96
CA VAL A 54 -24.66 2.87 2.89
C VAL A 54 -25.63 3.82 2.17
N PHE A 55 -25.15 4.64 1.23
CA PHE A 55 -26.04 5.44 0.39
C PHE A 55 -26.92 4.61 -0.54
N TYR A 56 -26.42 3.53 -1.13
CA TYR A 56 -27.26 2.62 -1.92
C TYR A 56 -28.34 1.96 -1.06
N LEU A 57 -27.98 1.46 0.12
CA LEU A 57 -28.92 0.89 1.09
C LEU A 57 -29.98 1.93 1.50
N ALA A 58 -29.57 3.16 1.81
CA ALA A 58 -30.48 4.23 2.21
C ALA A 58 -31.44 4.68 1.10
N ASN A 59 -31.00 4.62 -0.17
CA ASN A 59 -31.84 4.93 -1.32
C ASN A 59 -32.75 3.76 -1.75
N GLY A 60 -32.73 2.63 -1.04
CA GLY A 60 -33.54 1.45 -1.35
C GLY A 60 -32.95 0.54 -2.43
N ALA A 61 -31.69 0.71 -2.81
CA ALA A 61 -30.95 -0.16 -3.72
C ALA A 61 -30.19 -1.25 -2.94
N TYR A 62 -30.94 -2.13 -2.27
CA TYR A 62 -30.38 -3.09 -1.30
C TYR A 62 -29.41 -4.10 -1.94
N PHE A 63 -29.77 -4.67 -3.09
CA PHE A 63 -28.91 -5.61 -3.78
C PHE A 63 -27.59 -4.94 -4.20
N LEU A 64 -27.68 -3.76 -4.81
CA LEU A 64 -26.51 -3.01 -5.27
C LEU A 64 -25.60 -2.58 -4.10
N GLY A 65 -26.20 -2.17 -2.97
CA GLY A 65 -25.46 -1.85 -1.75
C GLY A 65 -24.68 -3.06 -1.19
N ILE A 66 -25.29 -4.25 -1.17
CA ILE A 66 -24.60 -5.47 -0.73
C ILE A 66 -23.47 -5.84 -1.69
N VAL A 67 -23.72 -5.79 -3.01
CA VAL A 67 -22.69 -6.04 -4.03
C VAL A 67 -21.52 -5.04 -3.91
N GLN A 68 -21.80 -3.78 -3.57
CA GLN A 68 -20.78 -2.75 -3.32
C GLN A 68 -19.84 -3.15 -2.17
N ILE A 69 -20.38 -3.72 -1.10
CA ILE A 69 -19.59 -4.18 0.04
C ILE A 69 -18.79 -5.43 -0.35
N VAL A 70 -19.43 -6.44 -0.93
CA VAL A 70 -18.79 -7.73 -1.20
C VAL A 70 -17.74 -7.63 -2.31
N VAL A 71 -18.06 -6.96 -3.42
CA VAL A 71 -17.19 -6.93 -4.61
C VAL A 71 -16.19 -5.79 -4.55
N TYR A 72 -16.64 -4.55 -4.42
CA TYR A 72 -15.74 -3.40 -4.46
C TYR A 72 -14.90 -3.28 -3.19
N THR A 73 -15.55 -3.28 -2.03
CA THR A 73 -14.83 -3.16 -0.75
C THR A 73 -14.17 -4.48 -0.33
N GLY A 74 -14.81 -5.61 -0.58
CA GLY A 74 -14.28 -6.93 -0.26
C GLY A 74 -13.18 -7.37 -1.24
N ALA A 75 -13.57 -7.81 -2.43
CA ALA A 75 -12.64 -8.44 -3.36
C ALA A 75 -11.63 -7.47 -4.01
N ILE A 76 -12.12 -6.40 -4.64
CA ILE A 76 -11.28 -5.50 -5.46
C ILE A 76 -10.31 -4.72 -4.58
N MET A 77 -10.79 -4.12 -3.49
CA MET A 77 -9.94 -3.33 -2.60
C MET A 77 -8.88 -4.19 -1.90
N MET A 78 -9.23 -5.40 -1.45
CA MET A 78 -8.25 -6.29 -0.83
C MET A 78 -7.18 -6.73 -1.83
N LEU A 79 -7.56 -7.06 -3.07
CA LEU A 79 -6.60 -7.34 -4.15
C LEU A 79 -5.66 -6.15 -4.37
N PHE A 80 -6.21 -4.93 -4.43
CA PHE A 80 -5.41 -3.72 -4.59
C PHE A 80 -4.43 -3.52 -3.43
N LEU A 81 -4.89 -3.68 -2.18
CA LEU A 81 -4.04 -3.60 -0.99
C LEU A 81 -2.92 -4.65 -1.01
N PHE A 82 -3.24 -5.90 -1.37
CA PHE A 82 -2.24 -6.97 -1.51
C PHE A 82 -1.19 -6.61 -2.57
N VAL A 83 -1.60 -6.13 -3.73
CA VAL A 83 -0.67 -5.75 -4.82
C VAL A 83 0.23 -4.61 -4.37
N VAL A 84 -0.34 -3.53 -3.82
CA VAL A 84 0.43 -2.37 -3.35
C VAL A 84 1.42 -2.77 -2.27
N MET A 85 1.03 -3.66 -1.35
CA MET A 85 1.89 -4.15 -0.28
C MET A 85 3.00 -5.07 -0.81
N LEU A 86 2.69 -5.97 -1.77
CA LEU A 86 3.67 -6.88 -2.37
C LEU A 86 4.72 -6.14 -3.18
N VAL A 87 4.31 -5.15 -3.97
CA VAL A 87 5.23 -4.32 -4.76
C VAL A 87 6.15 -3.49 -3.84
N GLY A 88 5.79 -3.33 -2.55
CA GLY A 88 6.67 -2.74 -1.55
C GLY A 88 7.00 -1.29 -1.89
N VAL A 89 6.03 -0.53 -2.42
CA VAL A 89 6.27 0.84 -2.86
C VAL A 89 6.43 1.74 -1.63
N THR A 90 7.67 1.96 -1.19
CA THR A 90 8.04 3.16 -0.44
C THR A 90 7.93 4.35 -1.40
N ALA A 91 6.71 4.69 -1.81
CA ALA A 91 6.38 5.86 -2.61
C ALA A 91 6.58 7.11 -1.75
N ALA A 92 7.83 7.42 -1.47
CA ALA A 92 8.28 8.79 -1.26
C ALA A 92 9.08 9.18 -2.51
N ASP A 93 8.52 8.94 -3.69
CA ASP A 93 9.09 9.50 -4.91
C ASP A 93 9.11 11.02 -4.75
N SER A 94 10.26 11.61 -5.04
CA SER A 94 10.48 13.03 -4.89
C SER A 94 9.44 13.79 -5.72
N LEU A 95 8.85 14.83 -5.14
CA LEU A 95 7.92 15.76 -5.80
C LEU A 95 8.62 16.64 -6.85
N LYS A 96 9.60 16.10 -7.60
CA LYS A 96 10.19 16.78 -8.74
C LYS A 96 9.18 16.71 -9.89
N GLU A 97 8.58 17.85 -10.18
CA GLU A 97 7.82 18.02 -11.41
C GLU A 97 8.76 17.80 -12.61
N THR A 98 8.55 16.71 -13.36
CA THR A 98 9.18 16.51 -14.67
C THR A 98 8.77 17.63 -15.65
N ILE A 99 7.51 18.09 -15.56
CA ILE A 99 6.95 19.16 -16.40
C ILE A 99 6.52 20.31 -15.48
N LYS A 100 7.25 21.43 -15.56
CA LYS A 100 6.97 22.64 -14.76
C LYS A 100 5.53 23.11 -15.02
N GLY A 101 4.72 23.22 -13.97
CA GLY A 101 3.36 23.75 -14.05
C GLY A 101 2.26 22.71 -14.32
N GLN A 102 2.61 21.43 -14.48
CA GLN A 102 1.62 20.36 -14.67
C GLN A 102 0.62 20.27 -13.49
N ARG A 103 1.07 20.49 -12.25
CA ARG A 103 0.17 20.43 -11.08
C ARG A 103 -0.87 21.54 -11.10
N TRP A 104 -0.48 22.75 -11.50
CA TRP A 104 -1.40 23.88 -11.63
C TRP A 104 -2.39 23.66 -12.76
N LEU A 105 -1.94 23.12 -13.89
CA LEU A 105 -2.84 22.78 -15.00
C LEU A 105 -3.81 21.66 -14.61
N ALA A 106 -3.33 20.61 -13.93
CA ALA A 106 -4.18 19.52 -13.43
C ALA A 106 -5.22 20.02 -12.42
N LEU A 107 -4.83 20.95 -11.53
CA LEU A 107 -5.74 21.58 -10.58
C LEU A 107 -6.80 22.42 -11.30
N LEU A 108 -6.40 23.23 -12.28
CA LEU A 108 -7.32 24.06 -13.06
C LEU A 108 -8.30 23.19 -13.87
N CYS A 109 -7.82 22.14 -14.54
CA CYS A 109 -8.66 21.21 -15.27
C CYS A 109 -9.62 20.45 -14.34
N GLY A 110 -9.14 19.98 -13.18
CA GLY A 110 -9.96 19.29 -12.20
C GLY A 110 -11.06 20.19 -11.63
N LEU A 111 -10.71 21.43 -11.25
CA LEU A 111 -11.67 22.41 -10.76
C LEU A 111 -12.67 22.82 -11.84
N GLY A 112 -12.19 23.08 -13.06
CA GLY A 112 -13.02 23.45 -14.20
C GLY A 112 -14.02 22.36 -14.56
N PHE A 113 -13.58 21.10 -14.58
CA PHE A 113 -14.46 19.95 -14.79
C PHE A 113 -15.51 19.81 -13.66
N GLY A 114 -15.10 19.99 -12.41
CA GLY A 114 -16.02 19.97 -11.27
C GLY A 114 -17.08 21.07 -11.34
N ILE A 115 -16.69 22.30 -11.68
CA ILE A 115 -17.62 23.42 -11.87
C ILE A 115 -18.59 23.12 -13.02
N LEU A 116 -18.09 22.60 -14.14
CA LEU A 116 -18.93 22.25 -15.28
C LEU A 116 -19.97 21.18 -14.93
N LEU A 117 -19.57 20.15 -14.18
CA LEU A 117 -20.51 19.12 -13.71
C LEU A 117 -21.55 19.69 -12.75
N ILE A 118 -21.14 20.52 -11.77
CA ILE A 118 -22.07 21.14 -10.82
C ILE A 118 -23.05 22.06 -11.56
N ALA A 119 -22.56 22.87 -12.50
CA ALA A 119 -23.39 23.76 -13.30
C ALA A 119 -24.36 22.97 -14.21
N GLY A 120 -23.88 21.88 -14.82
CA GLY A 120 -24.71 21.00 -15.66
C GLY A 120 -25.81 20.29 -14.87
N ILE A 121 -25.48 19.74 -13.70
CA ILE A 121 -26.46 19.11 -12.81
C ILE A 121 -27.43 20.17 -12.25
N GLY A 122 -26.94 21.35 -11.88
CA GLY A 122 -27.78 22.43 -11.35
C GLY A 122 -28.71 23.07 -12.39
N ASN A 123 -28.34 23.06 -13.67
CA ASN A 123 -29.22 23.49 -14.77
C ASN A 123 -30.19 22.40 -15.23
N ALA A 124 -29.93 21.13 -14.91
CA ALA A 124 -30.85 20.05 -15.22
C ALA A 124 -32.11 20.22 -14.36
N SER A 125 -33.22 20.62 -14.98
CA SER A 125 -34.51 20.71 -14.32
C SER A 125 -35.07 19.32 -14.08
N LEU A 126 -34.60 18.65 -13.01
CA LEU A 126 -35.19 17.42 -12.52
C LEU A 126 -36.43 17.79 -11.70
N THR A 127 -37.56 17.94 -12.39
CA THR A 127 -38.83 18.37 -11.78
C THR A 127 -39.57 17.21 -11.09
N GLU A 128 -39.18 15.95 -11.36
CA GLU A 128 -39.82 14.76 -10.81
C GLU A 128 -38.78 13.83 -10.16
N PHE A 129 -39.06 13.42 -8.92
CA PHE A 129 -38.35 12.36 -8.24
C PHE A 129 -39.17 11.07 -8.31
N THR A 130 -38.75 10.14 -9.16
CA THR A 130 -39.48 8.87 -9.39
C THR A 130 -39.14 7.81 -8.33
N GLY A 131 -38.09 8.01 -7.52
CA GLY A 131 -37.63 7.06 -6.51
C GLY A 131 -37.38 5.65 -7.06
N LEU A 132 -37.21 4.67 -6.17
CA LEU A 132 -37.08 3.25 -6.54
C LEU A 132 -38.27 2.39 -6.11
N GLY A 133 -39.31 2.97 -5.50
CA GLY A 133 -40.43 2.23 -4.92
C GLY A 133 -41.20 1.38 -5.94
N THR A 134 -41.46 1.93 -7.12
CA THR A 134 -42.13 1.21 -8.23
C THR A 134 -41.23 0.15 -8.84
N ALA A 135 -39.96 0.48 -9.08
CA ALA A 135 -38.96 -0.44 -9.60
C ALA A 135 -38.70 -1.63 -8.66
N ASN A 136 -38.82 -1.41 -7.34
CA ASN A 136 -38.59 -2.42 -6.31
C ASN A 136 -39.85 -3.18 -5.90
N ALA A 137 -41.02 -2.90 -6.49
CA ALA A 137 -42.30 -3.48 -6.06
C ALA A 137 -42.34 -5.02 -6.14
N GLY A 138 -41.61 -5.61 -7.09
CA GLY A 138 -41.48 -7.07 -7.25
C GLY A 138 -40.27 -7.69 -6.54
N GLY A 139 -39.53 -6.92 -5.73
CA GLY A 139 -38.24 -7.31 -5.16
C GLY A 139 -37.06 -6.79 -5.97
N ASN A 140 -36.01 -6.33 -5.27
CA ASN A 140 -34.82 -5.71 -5.87
C ASN A 140 -34.05 -6.71 -6.76
N VAL A 141 -33.91 -7.95 -6.29
CA VAL A 141 -33.09 -8.98 -6.94
C VAL A 141 -33.84 -9.55 -8.13
N GLU A 142 -35.12 -9.85 -7.93
CA GLU A 142 -36.03 -10.43 -8.91
C GLU A 142 -36.24 -9.46 -10.09
N GLY A 143 -36.45 -8.17 -9.80
CA GLY A 143 -36.55 -7.13 -10.81
C GLY A 143 -35.26 -6.99 -11.63
N LEU A 144 -34.10 -6.95 -10.97
CA LEU A 144 -32.82 -6.87 -11.67
C LEU A 144 -32.56 -8.12 -12.52
N ALA A 145 -32.86 -9.31 -11.99
CA ALA A 145 -32.70 -10.57 -12.71
C ALA A 145 -33.58 -10.60 -13.97
N ALA A 146 -34.84 -10.16 -13.88
CA ALA A 146 -35.71 -10.07 -15.04
C ALA A 146 -35.08 -9.19 -16.14
N LEU A 147 -34.64 -7.98 -15.80
CA LEU A 147 -33.99 -7.07 -16.77
C LEU A 147 -32.71 -7.68 -17.38
N ILE A 148 -31.85 -8.30 -16.54
CA ILE A 148 -30.59 -8.90 -16.98
C ILE A 148 -30.84 -10.04 -17.96
N PHE A 149 -31.83 -10.89 -17.70
CA PHE A 149 -32.08 -12.10 -18.51
C PHE A 149 -33.08 -11.89 -19.65
N THR A 150 -33.78 -10.76 -19.73
CA THR A 150 -34.64 -10.43 -20.88
C THR A 150 -33.99 -9.38 -21.79
N ASP A 151 -33.82 -8.17 -21.27
CA ASP A 151 -33.51 -6.99 -22.10
C ASP A 151 -32.00 -6.82 -22.25
N TYR A 152 -31.23 -7.16 -21.21
CA TYR A 152 -29.79 -6.98 -21.15
C TYR A 152 -28.99 -8.28 -21.30
N VAL A 153 -29.60 -9.35 -21.84
CA VAL A 153 -28.95 -10.66 -21.96
C VAL A 153 -27.63 -10.57 -22.75
N PHE A 154 -27.60 -9.76 -23.81
CA PHE A 154 -26.39 -9.58 -24.60
C PHE A 154 -25.28 -8.86 -23.82
N ALA A 155 -25.62 -7.83 -23.04
CA ALA A 155 -24.67 -7.13 -22.20
C ALA A 155 -24.13 -8.04 -21.07
N PHE A 156 -24.99 -8.89 -20.52
CA PHE A 156 -24.60 -9.92 -19.55
C PHE A 156 -23.61 -10.92 -20.14
N GLU A 157 -23.91 -11.52 -21.30
CA GLU A 157 -23.03 -12.47 -21.97
C GLU A 157 -21.68 -11.83 -22.36
N LEU A 158 -21.69 -10.60 -22.86
CA LEU A 158 -20.46 -9.87 -23.18
C LEU A 158 -19.61 -9.62 -21.93
N THR A 159 -20.24 -9.30 -20.80
CA THR A 159 -19.55 -9.14 -19.52
C THR A 159 -18.98 -10.47 -19.03
N GLY A 160 -19.71 -11.59 -19.20
CA GLY A 160 -19.22 -12.93 -18.90
C GLY A 160 -17.98 -13.29 -19.73
N ALA A 161 -18.02 -13.04 -21.04
CA ALA A 161 -16.87 -13.22 -21.92
C ALA A 161 -15.67 -12.35 -21.48
N LEU A 162 -15.91 -11.08 -21.13
CA LEU A 162 -14.89 -10.18 -20.61
C LEU A 162 -14.23 -10.73 -19.34
N LEU A 163 -15.00 -11.28 -18.40
CA LEU A 163 -14.47 -11.86 -17.16
C LEU A 163 -13.61 -13.11 -17.43
N ILE A 164 -14.04 -13.98 -18.35
CA ILE A 164 -13.25 -15.15 -18.77
C ILE A 164 -11.93 -14.69 -19.41
N THR A 165 -12.00 -13.73 -20.34
CA THR A 165 -10.80 -13.17 -20.98
C THR A 165 -9.87 -12.51 -19.97
N ALA A 166 -10.40 -11.78 -18.99
CA ALA A 166 -9.60 -11.16 -17.93
C ALA A 166 -8.90 -12.21 -17.06
N ALA A 167 -9.58 -13.30 -16.69
CA ALA A 167 -9.00 -14.39 -15.92
C ALA A 167 -7.89 -15.11 -16.69
N VAL A 168 -8.12 -15.44 -17.97
CA VAL A 168 -7.11 -16.04 -18.84
C VAL A 168 -5.94 -15.08 -19.05
N GLY A 169 -6.21 -13.80 -19.29
CA GLY A 169 -5.19 -12.77 -19.46
C GLY A 169 -4.30 -12.61 -18.22
N ALA A 170 -4.91 -12.57 -17.03
CA ALA A 170 -4.17 -12.52 -15.77
C ALA A 170 -3.32 -13.77 -15.54
N MET A 171 -3.86 -14.96 -15.84
CA MET A 171 -3.11 -16.23 -15.75
C MET A 171 -1.89 -16.19 -16.68
N VAL A 172 -2.08 -15.88 -17.96
CA VAL A 172 -0.98 -15.85 -18.95
C VAL A 172 0.08 -14.79 -18.57
N LEU A 173 -0.34 -13.63 -18.07
CA LEU A 173 0.58 -12.55 -17.70
C LEU A 173 1.41 -12.89 -16.44
N THR A 174 0.86 -13.68 -15.53
CA THR A 174 1.53 -14.09 -14.28
C THR A 174 2.27 -15.42 -14.42
N HIS A 175 1.96 -16.21 -15.44
CA HIS A 175 2.62 -17.49 -15.69
C HIS A 175 4.04 -17.26 -16.18
N ARG A 176 5.00 -17.40 -15.25
CA ARG A 176 6.42 -17.38 -15.60
C ARG A 176 6.84 -18.78 -16.07
N GLU A 177 6.76 -19.00 -17.36
CA GLU A 177 7.32 -20.20 -17.96
C GLU A 177 8.85 -20.17 -17.81
N ARG A 178 9.41 -21.17 -17.12
CA ARG A 178 10.87 -21.35 -17.10
C ARG A 178 11.25 -21.99 -18.44
N THR A 179 11.61 -21.15 -19.39
CA THR A 179 12.08 -21.58 -20.73
C THR A 179 13.35 -22.41 -20.68
N GLU A 180 14.11 -22.31 -19.59
CA GLU A 180 15.33 -23.08 -19.37
C GLU A 180 15.17 -24.04 -18.20
N ARG A 181 15.71 -25.25 -18.38
CA ARG A 181 15.87 -26.21 -17.29
C ARG A 181 16.74 -25.57 -16.20
N PRO A 182 16.40 -25.69 -14.90
CA PRO A 182 17.30 -25.27 -13.84
C PRO A 182 18.64 -26.03 -14.01
N LYS A 183 19.75 -25.28 -14.08
CA LYS A 183 21.09 -25.85 -14.17
C LYS A 183 21.36 -26.72 -12.94
N THR A 184 21.93 -27.88 -13.17
CA THR A 184 22.37 -28.80 -12.11
C THR A 184 23.61 -28.25 -11.42
N GLN A 185 23.92 -28.73 -10.21
CA GLN A 185 25.14 -28.32 -9.50
C GLN A 185 26.42 -28.61 -10.30
N ARG A 186 26.44 -29.69 -11.09
CA ARG A 186 27.56 -30.04 -11.98
C ARG A 186 27.73 -29.01 -13.10
N GLU A 187 26.65 -28.64 -13.78
CA GLU A 187 26.68 -27.64 -14.87
C GLU A 187 27.14 -26.27 -14.36
N LEU A 188 26.69 -25.86 -13.17
CA LEU A 188 27.15 -24.62 -12.51
C LEU A 188 28.65 -24.67 -12.16
N ALA A 189 29.17 -25.84 -11.78
CA ALA A 189 30.59 -26.02 -11.51
C ALA A 189 31.43 -25.97 -12.79
N GLU A 190 30.97 -26.60 -13.87
CA GLU A 190 31.63 -26.58 -15.18
C GLU A 190 31.68 -25.17 -15.79
N GLU A 191 30.55 -24.44 -15.72
CA GLU A 191 30.47 -23.04 -16.18
C GLU A 191 31.46 -22.15 -15.43
N ARG A 192 31.53 -22.32 -14.11
CA ARG A 192 32.46 -21.59 -13.25
C ARG A 192 33.94 -21.85 -13.60
N VAL A 193 34.29 -23.10 -13.92
CA VAL A 193 35.64 -23.47 -14.39
C VAL A 193 35.90 -22.86 -15.76
N ARG A 194 34.92 -22.89 -16.66
CA ARG A 194 35.05 -22.38 -18.04
C ARG A 194 35.19 -20.85 -18.09
N GLU A 195 34.44 -20.12 -17.26
CA GLU A 195 34.52 -18.67 -17.17
C GLU A 195 35.80 -18.17 -16.49
N GLY A 196 36.45 -19.02 -15.68
CA GLY A 196 37.72 -18.70 -15.01
C GLY A 196 37.66 -17.56 -13.98
N LYS A 197 36.48 -17.01 -13.69
CA LYS A 197 36.33 -15.84 -12.81
C LYS A 197 36.42 -16.18 -11.32
N HIS A 198 35.84 -17.31 -10.89
CA HIS A 198 35.72 -17.66 -9.47
C HIS A 198 35.58 -19.17 -9.30
N LEU A 199 36.67 -19.93 -9.26
CA LEU A 199 36.65 -21.39 -9.13
C LEU A 199 36.03 -21.93 -7.81
N PRO A 200 36.35 -21.38 -6.62
CA PRO A 200 35.76 -21.85 -5.37
C PRO A 200 34.31 -21.34 -5.20
N PRO A 201 33.51 -21.97 -4.30
CA PRO A 201 32.25 -21.36 -3.85
C PRO A 201 32.52 -19.99 -3.22
N LEU A 202 31.52 -19.11 -3.26
CA LEU A 202 31.62 -17.80 -2.63
C LEU A 202 31.88 -17.94 -1.12
N PRO A 203 32.73 -17.07 -0.55
CA PRO A 203 33.01 -17.09 0.87
C PRO A 203 31.74 -16.78 1.68
N ALA A 204 31.66 -17.34 2.89
CA ALA A 204 30.53 -17.09 3.77
C ALA A 204 30.51 -15.61 4.26
N PRO A 205 29.32 -15.07 4.59
CA PRO A 205 29.20 -13.81 5.33
C PRO A 205 29.98 -13.84 6.65
N GLY A 206 30.46 -12.68 7.10
CA GLY A 206 31.11 -12.50 8.39
C GLY A 206 32.46 -13.20 8.60
N VAL A 207 33.08 -13.75 7.55
CA VAL A 207 34.45 -14.30 7.63
C VAL A 207 35.42 -13.18 8.04
N TYR A 208 36.20 -13.39 9.10
CA TYR A 208 37.05 -12.37 9.76
C TYR A 208 36.31 -11.19 10.42
N ALA A 209 34.98 -11.16 10.40
CA ALA A 209 34.19 -10.20 11.18
C ALA A 209 33.94 -10.73 12.60
N ARG A 210 33.48 -9.86 13.51
CA ARG A 210 33.11 -10.25 14.88
C ARG A 210 31.81 -11.05 14.96
N HIS A 211 30.99 -11.02 13.91
CA HIS A 211 29.69 -11.66 13.83
C HIS A 211 29.53 -12.37 12.48
N ASN A 212 28.84 -13.50 12.46
CA ASN A 212 28.62 -14.37 11.29
C ASN A 212 27.22 -14.22 10.69
N ALA A 213 26.59 -13.05 10.84
CA ALA A 213 25.25 -12.82 10.32
C ALA A 213 25.26 -12.65 8.79
N VAL A 214 24.15 -13.00 8.14
CA VAL A 214 24.02 -13.04 6.67
C VAL A 214 24.06 -11.66 6.00
N ASP A 215 23.81 -10.61 6.78
CA ASP A 215 23.83 -9.20 6.40
C ASP A 215 25.18 -8.51 6.74
N ILE A 216 26.15 -9.25 7.26
CA ILE A 216 27.47 -8.74 7.64
C ILE A 216 28.51 -9.21 6.61
N PRO A 217 29.21 -8.28 5.93
CA PRO A 217 30.27 -8.65 5.01
C PRO A 217 31.46 -9.24 5.76
N GLY A 218 32.07 -10.27 5.19
CA GLY A 218 33.39 -10.72 5.64
C GLY A 218 34.45 -9.66 5.33
N LEU A 219 35.52 -9.63 6.10
CA LEU A 219 36.60 -8.65 5.98
C LEU A 219 37.76 -9.21 5.14
N LEU A 220 38.33 -8.37 4.28
CA LEU A 220 39.58 -8.64 3.59
C LEU A 220 40.77 -8.49 4.55
N PRO A 221 41.98 -8.96 4.16
CA PRO A 221 43.17 -8.83 5.00
C PRO A 221 43.54 -7.39 5.38
N ASP A 222 43.06 -6.40 4.62
CA ASP A 222 43.21 -4.97 4.88
C ASP A 222 42.11 -4.39 5.79
N GLY A 223 41.15 -5.21 6.22
CA GLY A 223 40.02 -4.82 7.04
C GLY A 223 38.84 -4.21 6.26
N THR A 224 38.90 -4.15 4.93
CA THR A 224 37.79 -3.64 4.12
C THR A 224 36.69 -4.70 3.92
N PRO A 225 35.41 -4.32 3.78
CA PRO A 225 34.32 -5.27 3.61
C PRO A 225 34.34 -5.92 2.20
N SER A 226 34.31 -7.25 2.17
CA SER A 226 34.26 -8.03 0.93
C SER A 226 32.84 -8.14 0.39
N GLU A 227 32.62 -7.56 -0.79
CA GLU A 227 31.35 -7.63 -1.50
C GLU A 227 30.92 -9.04 -1.93
N LEU A 228 31.86 -9.97 -2.03
CA LEU A 228 31.61 -11.35 -2.48
C LEU A 228 30.91 -12.20 -1.42
N THR A 229 30.98 -11.78 -0.16
CA THR A 229 30.47 -12.54 0.99
C THR A 229 28.99 -12.33 1.25
N VAL A 230 28.40 -11.23 0.75
CA VAL A 230 26.99 -10.87 1.00
C VAL A 230 26.16 -10.99 -0.27
N SER A 231 24.94 -11.51 -0.11
CA SER A 231 23.97 -11.62 -1.20
C SER A 231 23.76 -10.26 -1.88
N LYS A 232 23.79 -10.26 -3.22
CA LYS A 232 23.54 -9.07 -4.03
C LYS A 232 22.21 -8.41 -3.67
N THR A 233 21.17 -9.20 -3.38
CA THR A 233 19.84 -8.68 -3.00
C THR A 233 19.86 -7.86 -1.72
N LEU A 234 20.68 -8.22 -0.72
CA LEU A 234 20.79 -7.45 0.52
C LEU A 234 21.55 -6.15 0.29
N ARG A 235 22.60 -6.18 -0.55
CA ARG A 235 23.35 -5.00 -0.99
C ARG A 235 22.47 -4.00 -1.73
N ASP A 236 21.75 -4.47 -2.75
CA ASP A 236 20.88 -3.62 -3.58
C ASP A 236 19.74 -2.98 -2.77
N ARG A 237 19.31 -3.61 -1.66
CA ARG A 237 18.31 -3.07 -0.74
C ARG A 237 18.88 -2.14 0.35
N GLY A 238 20.20 -1.97 0.41
CA GLY A 238 20.85 -1.22 1.48
C GLY A 238 20.67 -1.84 2.87
N GLN A 239 20.45 -3.16 2.93
CA GLN A 239 20.21 -3.91 4.17
C GLN A 239 21.49 -4.54 4.73
N VAL A 240 22.66 -4.15 4.23
CA VAL A 240 23.95 -4.64 4.70
C VAL A 240 24.40 -3.79 5.87
N ARG A 241 24.74 -4.46 6.98
CA ARG A 241 25.29 -3.78 8.16
C ARG A 241 26.75 -3.44 7.93
N ASP A 242 27.08 -2.19 8.24
CA ASP A 242 28.44 -1.71 8.16
C ASP A 242 29.22 -2.11 9.43
N VAL A 243 30.27 -2.90 9.22
CA VAL A 243 31.12 -3.43 10.29
C VAL A 243 31.97 -2.31 10.92
N SER A 244 32.28 -1.26 10.15
CA SER A 244 33.21 -0.20 10.57
C SER A 244 32.56 0.76 11.57
N SER A 245 31.35 1.22 11.30
CA SER A 245 30.59 2.10 12.20
C SER A 245 30.20 1.41 13.51
N GLU A 246 29.84 0.12 13.47
CA GLU A 246 29.55 -0.65 14.68
C GLU A 246 30.81 -0.87 15.54
N ALA A 247 31.96 -1.13 14.92
CA ALA A 247 33.24 -1.23 15.64
C ALA A 247 33.65 0.10 16.31
N LEU A 248 33.43 1.24 15.66
CA LEU A 248 33.67 2.56 16.25
C LEU A 248 32.74 2.84 17.44
N ASN A 249 31.47 2.48 17.34
CA ASN A 249 30.51 2.63 18.44
C ASN A 249 30.87 1.75 19.64
N ASP A 250 31.31 0.51 19.38
CA ASP A 250 31.77 -0.40 20.43
C ASP A 250 33.04 0.10 21.11
N LEU A 251 34.00 0.63 20.34
CA LEU A 251 35.21 1.23 20.90
C LEU A 251 34.87 2.39 21.81
N LYS A 252 33.99 3.30 21.36
CA LYS A 252 33.51 4.43 22.15
C LYS A 252 32.79 3.99 23.43
N ALA A 253 32.00 2.91 23.36
CA ALA A 253 31.33 2.33 24.52
C ALA A 253 32.30 1.65 25.50
N LEU A 254 33.44 1.15 25.02
CA LEU A 254 34.52 0.63 25.87
C LEU A 254 35.31 1.76 26.53
N GLU A 255 35.62 2.83 25.78
CA GLU A 255 36.27 4.04 26.31
C GLU A 255 35.42 4.67 27.43
N GLN A 256 34.12 4.87 27.20
CA GLN A 256 33.19 5.37 28.23
C GLN A 256 33.16 4.47 29.47
N ARG A 257 33.11 3.14 29.29
CA ARG A 257 33.16 2.20 30.42
C ARG A 257 34.49 2.23 31.17
N ALA A 258 35.59 2.49 30.47
CA ALA A 258 36.90 2.65 31.08
C ALA A 258 36.98 3.97 31.88
N GLU A 259 36.46 5.07 31.33
CA GLU A 259 36.34 6.37 32.01
C GLU A 259 35.47 6.27 33.27
N ASP A 260 34.26 5.70 33.17
CA ASP A 260 33.36 5.47 34.32
C ASP A 260 34.00 4.62 35.44
N ARG A 261 34.95 3.75 35.07
CA ARG A 261 35.69 2.93 36.04
C ARG A 261 36.81 3.71 36.68
N LEU A 262 37.54 4.51 35.90
CA LEU A 262 38.61 5.39 36.38
C LEU A 262 38.08 6.48 37.32
N GLU A 263 36.93 7.08 37.00
CA GLU A 263 36.28 8.09 37.87
C GLU A 263 35.80 7.49 39.20
N ARG A 264 35.31 6.24 39.21
CA ARG A 264 34.96 5.52 40.43
C ARG A 264 36.18 5.21 41.31
N THR A 265 37.33 4.89 40.71
CA THR A 265 38.57 4.72 41.48
C THR A 265 39.11 6.04 42.03
N ASN A 266 38.86 7.17 41.36
CA ASN A 266 39.33 8.49 41.82
C ASN A 266 38.41 9.11 42.89
N SER A 267 37.12 8.76 42.88
CA SER A 267 36.12 9.22 43.87
C SER A 267 36.05 8.32 45.11
N GLY A 268 36.73 7.18 45.11
CA GLY A 268 36.70 6.17 46.16
C GLY A 268 38.01 6.08 46.94
N ASN A 269 38.05 6.78 48.09
CA ASN A 269 38.89 6.46 49.26
C ASN A 269 40.35 6.96 49.26
N GLY A 270 40.53 8.27 49.42
CA GLY A 270 41.69 8.78 50.16
C GLY A 270 41.57 8.40 51.64
N PRO A 271 42.60 7.83 52.30
CA PRO A 271 42.49 7.41 53.69
C PRO A 271 42.26 8.65 54.55
N LYS A 272 41.13 8.70 55.27
CA LYS A 272 40.91 9.69 56.33
C LYS A 272 41.96 9.46 57.42
N ARG A 273 43.09 10.19 57.33
CA ARG A 273 44.02 10.39 58.44
C ARG A 273 43.25 11.18 59.51
N GLY A 274 42.73 10.46 60.50
CA GLY A 274 42.20 11.06 61.72
C GLY A 274 43.34 11.77 62.44
N GLU A 275 43.22 13.09 62.55
CA GLU A 275 44.06 13.92 63.40
C GLU A 275 43.79 13.58 64.87
N ALA A 276 44.88 13.38 65.61
CA ALA A 276 44.87 13.38 67.05
C ALA A 276 44.85 14.83 67.57
N SER A 277 43.92 15.16 68.47
CA SER A 277 44.18 16.20 69.48
C SER A 277 43.19 16.12 70.66
N LYS A 278 43.79 15.92 71.84
CA LYS A 278 43.32 16.09 73.24
C LYS A 278 42.36 15.07 73.83
#